data_AF-A0A370FWZ7-F1
#
_entry.id   AF-A0A370FWZ7-F1
#
_cell.length_a   1.000
_cell.length_b   1.000
_cell.length_c   1.000
_cell.angle_alpha   90.00
_cell.angle_beta   90.00
_cell.angle_gamma   90.00
#
_symmetry.space_group_name_H-M   'P 1'
#
loop_
_entity.id
_entity.type
_entity.pdbx_description
1 polymer ?
#
loop_
_entity_poly.entity_id
_entity_poly.type
_entity_poly.pdbx_seq_one_letter_code
_entity_poly.pdbx_strand_id
1 'polypeptide(L)'
;MQASPPLDNDGRLVPGKAADTILTARMTHVYAVAAGRGLPGCAPLAAHGVASLLGPLRDQTHGGWFEGAEQGGKRPGNGRKQAYLHAFVALAASSAVVQRIPGADDLLDDALAVWDRHFWSEEEGVFRESFAADWTDEEAYRGANANMHSVEACMAVADVTGRPLWRHRALRVAERFIHTFARNADYAVPEHFDLDWTILKDFHEDKPTDDLRPYGMTPGHFVEWSHLMLKLEAALLREDGTAPSWLLEDAIGLFHRGIKAGWARDGAPGLLYTVDWSGEPVVHNRPHWCQAEALTAAAALLKRTGHAEYERWYQTIWDYIDLHMIDRRQGGWLQELDRNNHPSGVVYEGKADLYHAWQATLTPLLPLAPSFATAIAILDQ
;
A
#
# COMPACT_ATOMS: atom_id res chain seq x y z
N MET A 1 -21.88 14.52 5.25
CA MET A 1 -21.15 13.37 5.82
C MET A 1 -19.72 13.82 6.08
N GLN A 2 -19.19 13.59 7.28
CA GLN A 2 -17.79 13.88 7.60
C GLN A 2 -16.96 12.62 7.35
N ALA A 3 -15.91 12.72 6.54
CA ALA A 3 -14.98 11.62 6.25
C ALA A 3 -14.08 11.30 7.47
N SER A 4 -13.27 10.25 7.40
CA SER A 4 -12.56 9.69 8.57
C SER A 4 -11.33 10.51 8.99
N PRO A 5 -11.32 11.15 10.17
CA PRO A 5 -10.12 11.76 10.74
C PRO A 5 -9.21 10.68 11.35
N PRO A 6 -7.90 10.96 11.53
CA PRO A 6 -6.99 10.03 12.17
C PRO A 6 -7.35 9.79 13.65
N LEU A 7 -7.01 8.59 14.14
CA LEU A 7 -7.16 8.18 15.54
C LEU A 7 -5.84 8.35 16.31
N ASP A 8 -5.94 8.79 17.56
CA ASP A 8 -4.83 8.77 18.51
C ASP A 8 -4.56 7.36 19.05
N ASN A 9 -3.56 7.23 19.93
CA ASN A 9 -3.17 5.95 20.53
C ASN A 9 -4.25 5.30 21.41
N ASP A 10 -5.24 6.08 21.85
CA ASP A 10 -6.36 5.65 22.67
C ASP A 10 -7.62 5.34 21.83
N GLY A 11 -7.52 5.42 20.50
CA GLY A 11 -8.65 5.18 19.59
C GLY A 11 -9.66 6.33 19.55
N ARG A 12 -9.26 7.56 19.94
CA ARG A 12 -10.10 8.75 19.85
C ARG A 12 -9.74 9.57 18.63
N LEU A 13 -10.70 10.32 18.10
CA LEU A 13 -10.45 11.29 17.04
C LEU A 13 -9.48 12.36 17.54
N VAL A 14 -8.44 12.65 16.75
CA VAL A 14 -7.50 13.74 17.07
C VAL A 14 -8.19 15.10 16.92
N PRO A 15 -8.27 15.92 17.97
CA PRO A 15 -8.95 17.22 17.89
C PRO A 15 -8.36 18.13 16.81
N GLY A 16 -9.23 18.71 15.98
CA GLY A 16 -8.84 19.66 14.94
C GLY A 16 -8.23 19.04 13.68
N LYS A 17 -8.04 17.70 13.62
CA LYS A 17 -7.63 17.04 12.37
C LYS A 17 -8.81 16.89 11.42
N ALA A 18 -8.54 17.16 10.15
CA ALA A 18 -9.47 16.96 9.06
C ALA A 18 -9.58 15.47 8.69
N ALA A 19 -10.59 15.15 7.89
CA ALA A 19 -10.64 13.87 7.23
C ALA A 19 -9.51 13.73 6.20
N ASP A 20 -8.90 12.56 6.19
CA ASP A 20 -7.84 12.18 5.26
C ASP A 20 -8.40 11.18 4.23
N THR A 21 -8.12 11.43 2.96
CA THR A 21 -8.67 10.62 1.86
C THR A 21 -8.01 9.26 1.76
N ILE A 22 -6.71 9.15 2.04
CA ILE A 22 -5.99 7.86 2.03
C ILE A 22 -6.56 6.97 3.13
N LEU A 23 -6.68 7.49 4.36
CA LEU A 23 -7.31 6.78 5.48
C LEU A 23 -8.76 6.44 5.17
N THR A 24 -9.53 7.36 4.58
CA THR A 24 -10.93 7.10 4.20
C THR A 24 -11.01 5.95 3.19
N ALA A 25 -10.15 5.93 2.17
CA ALA A 25 -10.11 4.87 1.17
C ALA A 25 -9.69 3.52 1.79
N ARG A 26 -8.62 3.50 2.59
CA ARG A 26 -8.16 2.30 3.30
C ARG A 26 -9.23 1.74 4.24
N MET A 27 -9.91 2.58 5.01
CA MET A 27 -11.01 2.15 5.87
C MET A 27 -12.21 1.67 5.06
N THR A 28 -12.53 2.31 3.93
CA THR A 28 -13.58 1.84 3.02
C THR A 28 -13.29 0.43 2.52
N HIS A 29 -12.05 0.15 2.10
CA HIS A 29 -11.60 -1.19 1.76
C HIS A 29 -11.80 -2.17 2.93
N VAL A 30 -11.29 -1.83 4.12
CA VAL A 30 -11.37 -2.70 5.31
C VAL A 30 -12.82 -3.03 5.66
N TYR A 31 -13.68 -2.01 5.75
CA TYR A 31 -15.08 -2.21 6.11
C TYR A 31 -15.90 -2.89 5.02
N ALA A 32 -15.57 -2.70 3.74
CA ALA A 32 -16.20 -3.45 2.66
C ALA A 32 -15.88 -4.94 2.81
N VAL A 33 -14.61 -5.31 2.95
CA VAL A 33 -14.19 -6.70 3.15
C VAL A 33 -14.82 -7.29 4.43
N ALA A 34 -14.83 -6.54 5.53
CA ALA A 34 -15.42 -6.99 6.79
C ALA A 34 -16.94 -7.20 6.69
N ALA A 35 -17.64 -6.35 5.92
CA ALA A 35 -19.05 -6.53 5.61
C ALA A 35 -19.30 -7.83 4.82
N GLY A 36 -18.43 -8.15 3.86
CA GLY A 36 -18.48 -9.41 3.11
C GLY A 36 -18.34 -10.66 3.97
N ARG A 37 -17.53 -10.57 5.03
CA ARG A 37 -17.38 -11.61 6.07
C ARG A 37 -18.56 -11.70 7.04
N GLY A 38 -19.60 -10.88 6.84
CA GLY A 38 -20.78 -10.85 7.70
C GLY A 38 -20.58 -10.18 9.06
N LEU A 39 -19.54 -9.35 9.26
CA LEU A 39 -19.37 -8.61 10.53
C LEU A 39 -20.44 -7.51 10.66
N PRO A 40 -21.33 -7.58 11.66
CA PRO A 40 -22.41 -6.59 11.83
C PRO A 40 -21.87 -5.16 12.00
N GLY A 41 -22.52 -4.20 11.35
CA GLY A 41 -22.16 -2.78 11.42
C GLY A 41 -21.11 -2.31 10.41
N CYS A 42 -20.43 -3.22 9.70
CA CYS A 42 -19.41 -2.84 8.72
C CYS A 42 -20.00 -2.31 7.39
N ALA A 43 -21.13 -2.84 6.93
CA ALA A 43 -21.72 -2.42 5.65
C ALA A 43 -22.11 -0.92 5.61
N PRO A 44 -22.74 -0.34 6.66
CA PRO A 44 -22.96 1.11 6.72
C PRO A 44 -21.68 1.95 6.72
N LEU A 45 -20.59 1.45 7.33
CA LEU A 45 -19.30 2.14 7.34
C LEU A 45 -18.64 2.13 5.96
N ALA A 46 -18.71 1.00 5.25
CA ALA A 46 -18.27 0.91 3.86
C ALA A 46 -19.07 1.86 2.95
N ALA A 47 -20.40 1.91 3.10
CA ALA A 47 -21.26 2.81 2.35
C ALA A 47 -20.98 4.29 2.66
N HIS A 48 -20.71 4.63 3.92
CA HIS A 48 -20.27 5.98 4.33
C HIS A 48 -18.93 6.35 3.68
N GLY A 49 -18.00 5.40 3.61
CA GLY A 49 -16.72 5.55 2.94
C GLY A 49 -16.88 5.86 1.44
N VAL A 50 -17.65 5.05 0.72
CA VAL A 50 -17.96 5.26 -0.70
C VAL A 50 -18.62 6.63 -0.93
N ALA A 51 -19.63 6.98 -0.12
CA ALA A 51 -20.29 8.28 -0.22
C ALA A 51 -19.35 9.47 0.09
N SER A 52 -18.39 9.28 1.00
CA SER A 52 -17.38 10.28 1.33
C SER A 52 -16.40 10.51 0.18
N LEU A 53 -15.98 9.41 -0.48
CA LEU A 53 -15.11 9.45 -1.65
C LEU A 53 -15.82 10.06 -2.86
N LEU A 54 -17.10 9.76 -3.11
CA LEU A 54 -17.85 10.40 -4.20
C LEU A 54 -18.24 11.87 -3.91
N GLY A 55 -18.33 12.23 -2.63
CA GLY A 55 -18.82 13.54 -2.19
C GLY A 55 -17.69 14.51 -1.81
N PRO A 56 -17.50 14.80 -0.50
CA PRO A 56 -16.66 15.89 -0.01
C PRO A 56 -15.16 15.75 -0.29
N LEU A 57 -14.66 14.55 -0.57
CA LEU A 57 -13.24 14.31 -0.86
C LEU A 57 -12.90 14.42 -2.35
N ARG A 58 -13.92 14.38 -3.22
CA ARG A 58 -13.77 14.49 -4.67
C ARG A 58 -13.68 15.95 -5.10
N ASP A 59 -12.80 16.21 -6.06
CA ASP A 59 -12.80 17.49 -6.78
C ASP A 59 -14.03 17.57 -7.69
N GLN A 60 -15.03 18.33 -7.27
CA GLN A 60 -16.25 18.53 -8.06
C GLN A 60 -16.03 19.41 -9.30
N THR A 61 -14.89 20.09 -9.40
CA THR A 61 -14.58 20.97 -10.54
C THR A 61 -13.85 20.23 -11.65
N HIS A 62 -12.77 19.51 -11.33
CA HIS A 62 -11.94 18.85 -12.34
C HIS A 62 -11.94 17.31 -12.24
N GLY A 63 -12.66 16.70 -11.30
CA GLY A 63 -12.62 15.26 -11.03
C GLY A 63 -11.33 14.84 -10.30
N GLY A 64 -11.27 13.58 -9.85
CA GLY A 64 -10.19 13.07 -8.99
C GLY A 64 -10.32 13.52 -7.53
N TRP A 65 -9.31 13.26 -6.72
CA TRP A 65 -9.35 13.46 -5.26
C TRP A 65 -8.13 14.22 -4.73
N PHE A 66 -8.31 14.92 -3.61
CA PHE A 66 -7.24 15.56 -2.84
C PHE A 66 -7.00 14.81 -1.53
N GLU A 67 -5.87 15.08 -0.87
CA GLU A 67 -5.51 14.48 0.43
C GLU A 67 -6.58 14.65 1.51
N GLY A 68 -7.40 15.69 1.44
CA GLY A 68 -8.54 15.86 2.33
C GLY A 68 -9.54 16.89 1.83
N ALA A 69 -10.64 17.02 2.57
CA ALA A 69 -11.67 18.01 2.26
C ALA A 69 -11.14 19.44 2.43
N GLU A 70 -11.64 20.36 1.58
CA GLU A 70 -11.32 21.77 1.69
C GLU A 70 -11.85 22.35 3.01
N GLN A 71 -11.00 23.06 3.76
CA GLN A 71 -11.36 23.73 5.01
C GLN A 71 -10.99 25.21 4.97
N GLY A 72 -11.98 26.08 5.12
CA GLY A 72 -11.76 27.53 5.17
C GLY A 72 -11.10 28.10 3.90
N GLY A 73 -11.40 27.53 2.73
CA GLY A 73 -10.81 27.94 1.45
C GLY A 73 -9.39 27.41 1.19
N LYS A 74 -8.87 26.53 2.06
CA LYS A 74 -7.53 25.93 1.92
C LYS A 74 -7.64 24.42 1.70
N ARG A 75 -6.81 23.92 0.78
CA ARG A 75 -6.70 22.50 0.45
C ARG A 75 -5.51 21.89 1.19
N PRO A 76 -5.69 20.73 1.86
CA PRO A 76 -4.59 19.94 2.41
C PRO A 76 -3.58 19.51 1.33
N GLY A 77 -2.39 19.10 1.74
CA GLY A 77 -1.51 18.33 0.87
C GLY A 77 -1.03 19.05 -0.38
N ASN A 78 -0.58 20.31 -0.24
CA ASN A 78 -0.15 21.21 -1.31
C ASN A 78 -1.16 21.44 -2.48
N GLY A 79 -2.37 20.89 -2.39
CA GLY A 79 -3.43 21.04 -3.40
C GLY A 79 -3.23 20.24 -4.68
N ARG A 80 -2.31 19.27 -4.70
CA ARG A 80 -2.05 18.41 -5.86
C ARG A 80 -2.87 17.11 -5.81
N LYS A 81 -2.99 16.47 -6.97
CA LYS A 81 -3.61 15.15 -7.13
C LYS A 81 -2.52 14.11 -7.30
N GLN A 82 -2.46 13.15 -6.40
CA GLN A 82 -1.36 12.18 -6.29
C GLN A 82 -1.81 10.77 -6.68
N ALA A 83 -1.00 10.05 -7.47
CA ALA A 83 -1.29 8.69 -7.89
C ALA A 83 -1.39 7.72 -6.71
N TYR A 84 -0.57 7.90 -5.67
CA TYR A 84 -0.61 7.11 -4.44
C TYR A 84 -2.02 7.08 -3.83
N LEU A 85 -2.59 8.27 -3.61
CA LEU A 85 -3.95 8.42 -3.10
C LEU A 85 -4.98 7.79 -4.04
N HIS A 86 -4.87 8.04 -5.34
CA HIS A 86 -5.82 7.52 -6.33
C HIS A 86 -5.77 5.99 -6.43
N ALA A 87 -4.62 5.36 -6.16
CA ALA A 87 -4.52 3.92 -6.06
C ALA A 87 -5.33 3.34 -4.91
N PHE A 88 -5.29 3.99 -3.74
CA PHE A 88 -6.16 3.58 -2.63
C PHE A 88 -7.64 3.81 -2.92
N VAL A 89 -8.00 4.88 -3.63
CA VAL A 89 -9.40 5.10 -4.06
C VAL A 89 -9.87 3.97 -4.98
N ALA A 90 -9.06 3.59 -5.97
CA ALA A 90 -9.39 2.48 -6.87
C ALA A 90 -9.46 1.12 -6.12
N LEU A 91 -8.56 0.89 -5.16
CA LEU A 91 -8.59 -0.31 -4.31
C LEU A 91 -9.87 -0.36 -3.45
N ALA A 92 -10.23 0.76 -2.83
CA ALA A 92 -11.46 0.89 -2.05
C ALA A 92 -12.70 0.63 -2.92
N ALA A 93 -12.75 1.23 -4.11
CA ALA A 93 -13.83 1.07 -5.07
C ALA A 93 -13.98 -0.39 -5.51
N SER A 94 -12.88 -1.05 -5.90
CA SER A 94 -12.92 -2.46 -6.30
C SER A 94 -13.45 -3.36 -5.17
N SER A 95 -13.02 -3.13 -3.92
CA SER A 95 -13.47 -3.91 -2.77
C SER A 95 -14.95 -3.66 -2.44
N ALA A 96 -15.40 -2.43 -2.62
CA ALA A 96 -16.81 -2.06 -2.49
C ALA A 96 -17.69 -2.70 -3.58
N VAL A 97 -17.17 -2.83 -4.82
CA VAL A 97 -17.87 -3.51 -5.92
C VAL A 97 -18.05 -5.00 -5.63
N VAL A 98 -17.00 -5.69 -5.15
CA VAL A 98 -17.10 -7.12 -4.73
C VAL A 98 -18.28 -7.33 -3.80
N GLN A 99 -18.51 -6.39 -2.88
CA GLN A 99 -19.50 -6.48 -1.82
C GLN A 99 -20.81 -5.74 -2.14
N ARG A 100 -20.96 -5.25 -3.39
CA ARG A 100 -22.15 -4.55 -3.89
C ARG A 100 -22.58 -3.38 -2.99
N ILE A 101 -21.61 -2.64 -2.47
CA ILE A 101 -21.86 -1.45 -1.66
C ILE A 101 -22.50 -0.36 -2.55
N PRO A 102 -23.55 0.35 -2.09
CA PRO A 102 -24.19 1.39 -2.89
C PRO A 102 -23.19 2.47 -3.37
N GLY A 103 -23.22 2.78 -4.67
CA GLY A 103 -22.33 3.75 -5.31
C GLY A 103 -20.93 3.23 -5.64
N ALA A 104 -20.64 1.95 -5.39
CA ALA A 104 -19.32 1.38 -5.65
C ALA A 104 -18.95 1.38 -7.13
N ASP A 105 -19.89 1.06 -8.03
CA ASP A 105 -19.66 1.06 -9.48
C ASP A 105 -19.32 2.47 -9.99
N ASP A 106 -20.08 3.49 -9.56
CA ASP A 106 -19.80 4.90 -9.91
C ASP A 106 -18.41 5.34 -9.42
N LEU A 107 -18.03 4.96 -8.20
CA LEU A 107 -16.72 5.27 -7.64
C LEU A 107 -15.59 4.58 -8.41
N LEU A 108 -15.79 3.32 -8.81
CA LEU A 108 -14.82 2.58 -9.59
C LEU A 108 -14.66 3.22 -10.98
N ASP A 109 -15.75 3.48 -11.68
CA ASP A 109 -15.72 4.10 -13.01
C ASP A 109 -15.00 5.45 -13.01
N ASP A 110 -15.29 6.31 -12.02
CA ASP A 110 -14.61 7.59 -11.83
C ASP A 110 -13.09 7.40 -11.60
N ALA A 111 -12.70 6.46 -10.72
CA ALA A 111 -11.30 6.21 -10.40
C ALA A 111 -10.52 5.69 -11.62
N LEU A 112 -11.12 4.76 -12.37
CA LEU A 112 -10.49 4.21 -13.57
C LEU A 112 -10.39 5.24 -14.69
N ALA A 113 -11.40 6.10 -14.86
CA ALA A 113 -11.36 7.18 -15.84
C ALA A 113 -10.22 8.17 -15.53
N VAL A 114 -10.01 8.51 -14.25
CA VAL A 114 -8.92 9.39 -13.80
C VAL A 114 -7.55 8.75 -14.08
N TRP A 115 -7.37 7.47 -13.74
CA TRP A 115 -6.14 6.75 -14.02
C TRP A 115 -5.81 6.68 -15.50
N ASP A 116 -6.79 6.30 -16.32
CA ASP A 116 -6.60 6.12 -17.76
C ASP A 116 -6.26 7.44 -18.47
N ARG A 117 -6.86 8.54 -18.01
CA ARG A 117 -6.68 9.86 -18.62
C ARG A 117 -5.43 10.60 -18.17
N HIS A 118 -5.04 10.45 -16.90
CA HIS A 118 -4.04 11.34 -16.29
C HIS A 118 -2.80 10.60 -15.78
N PHE A 119 -2.97 9.49 -15.06
CA PHE A 119 -1.85 8.88 -14.36
C PHE A 119 -1.12 7.83 -15.19
N TRP A 120 -1.83 6.99 -15.96
CA TRP A 120 -1.18 5.95 -16.75
C TRP A 120 -0.38 6.55 -17.92
N SER A 121 0.93 6.29 -17.96
CA SER A 121 1.81 6.63 -19.08
C SER A 121 1.99 5.40 -19.96
N GLU A 122 1.35 5.38 -21.14
CA GLU A 122 1.48 4.26 -22.08
C GLU A 122 2.91 4.12 -22.62
N GLU A 123 3.62 5.22 -22.80
CA GLU A 123 5.02 5.25 -23.25
C GLU A 123 5.96 4.65 -22.20
N GLU A 124 5.79 5.06 -20.94
CA GLU A 124 6.69 4.64 -19.86
C GLU A 124 6.26 3.29 -19.24
N GLY A 125 5.01 2.89 -19.39
CA GLY A 125 4.48 1.67 -18.78
C GLY A 125 4.36 1.73 -17.26
N VAL A 126 4.16 2.94 -16.71
CA VAL A 126 4.00 3.20 -15.28
C VAL A 126 2.97 4.28 -15.02
N PHE A 127 2.58 4.45 -13.76
CA PHE A 127 1.78 5.58 -13.29
C PHE A 127 2.70 6.77 -12.98
N ARG A 128 2.34 7.94 -13.52
CA ARG A 128 2.93 9.25 -13.21
C ARG A 128 2.57 9.65 -11.79
N GLU A 129 3.37 10.53 -11.19
CA GLU A 129 3.28 10.75 -9.75
C GLU A 129 2.15 11.69 -9.31
N SER A 130 2.17 12.94 -9.76
CA SER A 130 1.17 13.93 -9.32
C SER A 130 0.99 15.08 -10.31
N PHE A 131 -0.15 15.75 -10.21
CA PHE A 131 -0.54 16.89 -11.05
C PHE A 131 -1.11 18.02 -10.19
N ALA A 132 -1.12 19.24 -10.70
CA ALA A 132 -1.91 20.32 -10.12
C ALA A 132 -3.42 20.01 -10.15
N ALA A 133 -4.20 20.81 -9.42
CA ALA A 133 -5.63 20.60 -9.24
C ALA A 133 -6.44 20.56 -10.56
N ASP A 134 -6.00 21.25 -11.61
CA ASP A 134 -6.64 21.26 -12.94
C ASP A 134 -6.04 20.25 -13.92
N TRP A 135 -5.21 19.32 -13.41
CA TRP A 135 -4.45 18.32 -14.18
C TRP A 135 -3.33 18.88 -15.05
N THR A 136 -2.99 20.16 -14.91
CA THR A 136 -1.76 20.73 -15.46
C THR A 136 -0.57 20.45 -14.54
N ASP A 137 0.62 20.93 -14.93
CA ASP A 137 1.83 20.90 -14.10
C ASP A 137 2.11 19.50 -13.52
N GLU A 138 2.43 18.55 -14.40
CA GLU A 138 2.91 17.24 -13.98
C GLU A 138 4.17 17.38 -13.14
N GLU A 139 4.23 16.67 -12.01
CA GLU A 139 5.42 16.65 -11.17
C GLU A 139 6.59 16.01 -11.94
N ALA A 140 7.74 16.68 -11.95
CA ALA A 140 8.97 16.20 -12.57
C ALA A 140 9.65 15.11 -11.72
N TYR A 141 8.90 14.05 -11.41
CA TYR A 141 9.28 12.95 -10.53
C TYR A 141 8.54 11.66 -10.93
N ARG A 142 9.17 10.52 -10.68
CA ARG A 142 8.58 9.19 -10.72
C ARG A 142 8.87 8.46 -9.41
N GLY A 143 7.82 7.91 -8.78
CA GLY A 143 7.92 7.20 -7.52
C GLY A 143 7.62 5.71 -7.63
N ALA A 144 8.44 4.87 -7.01
CA ALA A 144 8.15 3.44 -6.87
C ALA A 144 6.96 3.21 -5.94
N ASN A 145 6.85 3.97 -4.85
CA ASN A 145 5.78 3.80 -3.85
C ASN A 145 4.35 3.94 -4.43
N ALA A 146 4.05 5.02 -5.16
CA ALA A 146 2.74 5.19 -5.82
C ALA A 146 2.45 4.07 -6.83
N ASN A 147 3.48 3.62 -7.54
CA ASN A 147 3.39 2.53 -8.51
C ASN A 147 3.18 1.16 -7.86
N MET A 148 3.76 0.92 -6.69
CA MET A 148 3.57 -0.30 -5.89
C MET A 148 2.11 -0.50 -5.50
N HIS A 149 1.48 0.53 -4.92
CA HIS A 149 0.05 0.46 -4.60
C HIS A 149 -0.84 0.48 -5.85
N SER A 150 -0.37 1.07 -6.96
CA SER A 150 -1.06 0.96 -8.24
C SER A 150 -1.04 -0.47 -8.79
N VAL A 151 0.04 -1.25 -8.57
CA VAL A 151 0.11 -2.68 -8.91
C VAL A 151 -0.91 -3.48 -8.10
N GLU A 152 -0.98 -3.25 -6.80
CA GLU A 152 -1.98 -3.86 -5.92
C GLU A 152 -3.40 -3.58 -6.40
N ALA A 153 -3.72 -2.29 -6.60
CA ALA A 153 -5.05 -1.87 -7.02
C ALA A 153 -5.38 -2.35 -8.45
N CYS A 154 -4.42 -2.39 -9.38
CA CYS A 154 -4.61 -2.95 -10.71
C CYS A 154 -5.02 -4.42 -10.69
N MET A 155 -4.42 -5.24 -9.82
CA MET A 155 -4.83 -6.65 -9.67
C MET A 155 -6.26 -6.76 -9.14
N ALA A 156 -6.63 -5.96 -8.13
CA ALA A 156 -7.98 -5.95 -7.58
C ALA A 156 -9.03 -5.48 -8.61
N VAL A 157 -8.71 -4.43 -9.37
CA VAL A 157 -9.57 -3.92 -10.46
C VAL A 157 -9.75 -4.96 -11.57
N ALA A 158 -8.69 -5.68 -11.93
CA ALA A 158 -8.79 -6.72 -12.97
C ALA A 158 -9.78 -7.83 -12.59
N ASP A 159 -9.80 -8.23 -11.31
CA ASP A 159 -10.69 -9.28 -10.85
C ASP A 159 -12.17 -8.86 -10.89
N VAL A 160 -12.49 -7.61 -10.52
CA VAL A 160 -13.88 -7.15 -10.48
C VAL A 160 -14.41 -6.69 -11.84
N THR A 161 -13.52 -6.23 -12.73
CA THR A 161 -13.91 -5.79 -14.07
C THR A 161 -13.80 -6.89 -15.12
N GLY A 162 -13.06 -7.97 -14.83
CA GLY A 162 -12.70 -8.99 -15.81
C GLY A 162 -11.81 -8.48 -16.95
N ARG A 163 -11.21 -7.29 -16.83
CA ARG A 163 -10.38 -6.66 -17.87
C ARG A 163 -8.89 -7.01 -17.68
N PRO A 164 -8.27 -7.81 -18.57
CA PRO A 164 -6.86 -8.20 -18.44
C PRO A 164 -5.88 -7.03 -18.51
N LEU A 165 -6.29 -5.91 -19.13
CA LEU A 165 -5.48 -4.69 -19.24
C LEU A 165 -4.84 -4.29 -17.92
N TRP A 166 -5.58 -4.37 -16.80
CA TRP A 166 -5.06 -3.93 -15.51
C TRP A 166 -3.97 -4.86 -14.97
N ARG A 167 -4.09 -6.19 -15.13
CA ARG A 167 -2.99 -7.13 -14.81
C ARG A 167 -1.76 -6.87 -15.69
N HIS A 168 -1.96 -6.57 -16.96
CA HIS A 168 -0.84 -6.24 -17.85
C HIS A 168 -0.16 -4.92 -17.49
N ARG A 169 -0.92 -3.90 -17.06
CA ARG A 169 -0.35 -2.66 -16.50
C ARG A 169 0.48 -2.96 -15.26
N ALA A 170 -0.06 -3.76 -14.32
CA ALA A 170 0.68 -4.19 -13.13
C ALA A 170 2.00 -4.91 -13.49
N LEU A 171 1.98 -5.78 -14.51
CA LEU A 171 3.17 -6.46 -14.99
C LEU A 171 4.22 -5.51 -15.56
N ARG A 172 3.82 -4.50 -16.33
CA ARG A 172 4.74 -3.48 -16.88
C ARG A 172 5.39 -2.65 -15.78
N VAL A 173 4.64 -2.29 -14.74
CA VAL A 173 5.18 -1.57 -13.58
C VAL A 173 6.20 -2.45 -12.83
N ALA A 174 5.84 -3.70 -12.55
CA ALA A 174 6.71 -4.67 -11.92
C ALA A 174 8.01 -4.90 -12.72
N GLU A 175 7.90 -5.05 -14.04
CA GLU A 175 9.05 -5.22 -14.93
C GLU A 175 10.00 -4.02 -14.86
N ARG A 176 9.48 -2.79 -14.82
CA ARG A 176 10.32 -1.60 -14.76
C ARG A 176 10.99 -1.45 -13.39
N PHE A 177 10.22 -1.33 -12.31
CA PHE A 177 10.79 -1.03 -10.99
C PHE A 177 11.58 -2.20 -10.41
N ILE A 178 11.10 -3.43 -10.60
CA ILE A 178 11.70 -4.61 -9.96
C ILE A 178 12.63 -5.34 -10.92
N HIS A 179 12.09 -5.85 -12.02
CA HIS A 179 12.88 -6.70 -12.91
C HIS A 179 14.04 -5.96 -13.58
N THR A 180 13.88 -4.67 -13.85
CA THR A 180 14.90 -3.83 -14.47
C THR A 180 15.73 -3.09 -13.42
N PHE A 181 15.14 -2.23 -12.59
CA PHE A 181 15.94 -1.41 -11.67
C PHE A 181 16.43 -2.19 -10.45
N ALA A 182 15.53 -2.75 -9.64
CA ALA A 182 15.93 -3.41 -8.40
C ALA A 182 16.82 -4.63 -8.65
N ARG A 183 16.49 -5.51 -9.62
CA ARG A 183 17.28 -6.71 -9.93
C ARG A 183 18.73 -6.37 -10.31
N ASN A 184 18.95 -5.30 -11.07
CA ASN A 184 20.29 -4.82 -11.43
C ASN A 184 21.04 -4.14 -10.27
N ALA A 185 20.34 -3.84 -9.17
CA ALA A 185 20.88 -3.25 -7.95
C ALA A 185 20.87 -4.23 -6.76
N ASP A 186 21.01 -5.54 -7.00
CA ASP A 186 20.95 -6.59 -5.95
C ASP A 186 19.66 -6.52 -5.12
N TYR A 187 18.54 -6.27 -5.79
CA TYR A 187 17.19 -6.10 -5.24
C TYR A 187 17.04 -4.95 -4.25
N ALA A 188 18.00 -4.01 -4.19
CA ALA A 188 17.81 -2.75 -3.51
C ALA A 188 16.85 -1.89 -4.36
N VAL A 189 15.66 -1.60 -3.85
CA VAL A 189 14.60 -0.90 -4.59
C VAL A 189 14.83 0.61 -4.50
N PRO A 190 15.22 1.30 -5.59
CA PRO A 190 15.28 2.76 -5.62
C PRO A 190 13.85 3.31 -5.63
N GLU A 191 13.55 4.29 -4.78
CA GLU A 191 12.20 4.86 -4.65
C GLU A 191 11.97 6.07 -5.58
N HIS A 192 13.02 6.86 -5.83
CA HIS A 192 12.93 8.22 -6.34
C HIS A 192 13.66 8.36 -7.67
N PHE A 193 12.96 8.86 -8.68
CA PHE A 193 13.51 9.08 -10.01
C PHE A 193 13.05 10.42 -10.59
N ASP A 194 13.84 11.01 -11.48
CA ASP A 194 13.39 12.09 -12.36
C ASP A 194 12.64 11.55 -13.59
N LEU A 195 12.26 12.45 -14.51
CA LEU A 195 11.54 12.11 -15.75
C LEU A 195 12.39 11.30 -16.74
N ASP A 196 13.72 11.40 -16.63
CA ASP A 196 14.68 10.66 -17.46
C ASP A 196 15.06 9.30 -16.84
N TRP A 197 14.37 8.90 -15.76
CA TRP A 197 14.62 7.68 -14.99
C TRP A 197 16.01 7.62 -14.35
N THR A 198 16.60 8.78 -14.05
CA THR A 198 17.78 8.87 -13.20
C THR A 198 17.38 8.75 -11.75
N ILE A 199 18.07 7.88 -11.00
CA ILE A 199 17.85 7.72 -9.57
C ILE A 199 18.27 8.99 -8.82
N LEU A 200 17.34 9.55 -8.04
CA LEU A 200 17.55 10.73 -7.20
C LEU A 200 18.02 10.31 -5.81
N LYS A 201 19.35 10.20 -5.63
CA LYS A 201 19.95 9.62 -4.42
C LYS A 201 19.87 10.50 -3.18
N ASP A 202 19.80 11.81 -3.37
CA ASP A 202 19.73 12.86 -2.33
C ASP A 202 18.29 13.32 -2.05
N PHE A 203 17.30 12.71 -2.70
CA PHE A 203 15.90 13.07 -2.52
C PHE A 203 15.50 12.96 -1.05
N HIS A 204 15.02 14.09 -0.49
CA HIS A 204 14.62 14.22 0.91
C HIS A 204 15.68 13.87 1.96
N GLU A 205 16.98 13.99 1.65
CA GLU A 205 18.05 13.82 2.66
C GLU A 205 17.87 14.73 3.89
N ASP A 206 17.27 15.91 3.70
CA ASP A 206 16.90 16.86 4.76
C ASP A 206 15.61 16.49 5.53
N LYS A 207 14.83 15.53 5.01
CA LYS A 207 13.56 15.03 5.57
C LYS A 207 13.51 13.50 5.55
N PRO A 208 14.43 12.80 6.23
CA PRO A 208 14.55 11.34 6.14
C PRO A 208 13.34 10.60 6.72
N THR A 209 12.51 11.27 7.52
CA THR A 209 11.31 10.73 8.16
C THR A 209 10.02 11.11 7.43
N ASP A 210 10.09 11.56 6.18
CA ASP A 210 8.89 11.75 5.36
C ASP A 210 8.09 10.44 5.29
N ASP A 211 6.77 10.52 5.44
CA ASP A 211 5.90 9.38 5.66
C ASP A 211 5.49 8.66 4.36
N LEU A 212 5.77 9.27 3.21
CA LEU A 212 5.48 8.72 1.88
C LEU A 212 6.73 8.61 0.98
N ARG A 213 7.69 9.53 1.11
CA ARG A 213 8.90 9.64 0.29
C ARG A 213 10.14 9.90 1.16
N PRO A 214 10.48 9.00 2.10
CA PRO A 214 11.64 9.19 2.96
C PRO A 214 12.96 9.09 2.20
N TYR A 215 14.03 9.68 2.73
CA TYR A 215 15.38 9.49 2.19
C TYR A 215 15.82 8.02 2.16
N GLY A 216 16.54 7.68 1.10
CA GLY A 216 17.22 6.40 0.96
C GLY A 216 16.31 5.33 0.37
N MET A 217 16.27 4.17 1.03
CA MET A 217 15.48 3.03 0.62
C MET A 217 14.75 2.44 1.82
N THR A 218 13.55 1.91 1.58
CA THR A 218 12.64 1.43 2.62
C THR A 218 12.55 -0.10 2.60
N PRO A 219 13.24 -0.84 3.51
CA PRO A 219 13.21 -2.31 3.50
C PRO A 219 11.80 -2.92 3.57
N GLY A 220 10.83 -2.21 4.18
CA GLY A 220 9.42 -2.57 4.17
C GLY A 220 8.83 -2.68 2.76
N HIS A 221 9.17 -1.76 1.85
CA HIS A 221 8.70 -1.84 0.46
C HIS A 221 9.33 -3.00 -0.31
N PHE A 222 10.53 -3.45 0.07
CA PHE A 222 11.19 -4.57 -0.61
C PHE A 222 10.37 -5.85 -0.38
N VAL A 223 9.98 -6.10 0.88
CA VAL A 223 9.13 -7.25 1.22
C VAL A 223 7.70 -7.09 0.73
N GLU A 224 7.18 -5.86 0.63
CA GLU A 224 5.87 -5.60 0.03
C GLU A 224 5.85 -5.96 -1.46
N TRP A 225 6.81 -5.45 -2.23
CA TRP A 225 7.01 -5.84 -3.63
C TRP A 225 7.16 -7.36 -3.78
N SER A 226 7.86 -8.03 -2.86
CA SER A 226 8.01 -9.50 -2.89
C SER A 226 6.65 -10.21 -2.94
N HIS A 227 5.72 -9.92 -2.03
CA HIS A 227 4.42 -10.60 -2.09
C HIS A 227 3.54 -10.11 -3.24
N LEU A 228 3.68 -8.85 -3.68
CA LEU A 228 2.96 -8.34 -4.85
C LEU A 228 3.38 -9.07 -6.13
N MET A 229 4.67 -9.40 -6.30
CA MET A 229 5.14 -10.22 -7.42
C MET A 229 4.51 -11.61 -7.42
N LEU A 230 4.38 -12.24 -6.25
CA LEU A 230 3.75 -13.55 -6.11
C LEU A 230 2.23 -13.52 -6.34
N LYS A 231 1.56 -12.46 -5.86
CA LYS A 231 0.13 -12.24 -6.14
C LYS A 231 -0.10 -12.02 -7.64
N LEU A 232 0.79 -11.26 -8.30
CA LEU A 232 0.73 -11.03 -9.74
C LEU A 232 1.00 -12.30 -10.55
N GLU A 233 2.02 -13.08 -10.18
CA GLU A 233 2.30 -14.40 -10.78
C GLU A 233 1.06 -15.30 -10.70
N ALA A 234 0.47 -15.41 -9.51
CA ALA A 234 -0.74 -16.22 -9.29
C ALA A 234 -1.93 -15.72 -10.10
N ALA A 235 -2.12 -14.40 -10.23
CA ALA A 235 -3.20 -13.80 -11.00
C ALA A 235 -3.06 -14.09 -12.51
N LEU A 236 -1.84 -13.95 -13.06
CA LEU A 236 -1.56 -14.26 -14.47
C LEU A 236 -1.69 -15.76 -14.76
N LEU A 237 -1.18 -16.64 -13.89
CA LEU A 237 -1.35 -18.09 -14.05
C LEU A 237 -2.83 -18.51 -14.01
N ARG A 238 -3.62 -17.93 -13.10
CA ARG A 238 -5.04 -18.25 -12.96
C ARG A 238 -5.86 -17.86 -14.18
N GLU A 239 -5.54 -16.73 -14.80
CA GLU A 239 -6.39 -16.10 -15.81
C GLU A 239 -5.88 -16.30 -17.24
N ASP A 240 -4.56 -16.23 -17.42
CA ASP A 240 -3.90 -16.28 -18.73
C ASP A 240 -3.14 -17.62 -18.95
N GLY A 241 -3.08 -18.48 -17.93
CA GLY A 241 -2.44 -19.79 -17.96
C GLY A 241 -0.91 -19.75 -17.99
N THR A 242 -0.31 -18.56 -17.99
CA THR A 242 1.14 -18.35 -18.05
C THR A 242 1.54 -17.12 -17.23
N ALA A 243 2.76 -17.13 -16.68
CA ALA A 243 3.36 -15.98 -16.03
C ALA A 243 4.87 -15.99 -16.27
N PRO A 244 5.53 -14.81 -16.36
CA PRO A 244 6.98 -14.76 -16.46
C PRO A 244 7.67 -15.37 -15.23
N SER A 245 8.67 -16.23 -15.44
CA SER A 245 9.37 -16.93 -14.34
C SER A 245 10.11 -15.97 -13.40
N TRP A 246 10.50 -14.80 -13.91
CA TRP A 246 11.20 -13.80 -13.13
C TRP A 246 10.38 -13.24 -11.97
N LEU A 247 9.04 -13.33 -11.99
CA LEU A 247 8.21 -12.87 -10.87
C LEU A 247 8.54 -13.62 -9.57
N LEU A 248 8.71 -14.94 -9.64
CA LEU A 248 9.12 -15.74 -8.48
C LEU A 248 10.57 -15.46 -8.08
N GLU A 249 11.48 -15.41 -9.06
CA GLU A 249 12.90 -15.14 -8.81
C GLU A 249 13.10 -13.79 -8.10
N ASP A 250 12.41 -12.77 -8.60
CA ASP A 250 12.49 -11.41 -8.08
C ASP A 250 11.83 -11.30 -6.71
N ALA A 251 10.71 -11.98 -6.48
CA ALA A 251 10.07 -12.05 -5.15
C ALA A 251 11.04 -12.62 -4.09
N ILE A 252 11.70 -13.73 -4.40
CA ILE A 252 12.69 -14.35 -3.51
C ILE A 252 13.83 -13.37 -3.24
N GLY A 253 14.38 -12.75 -4.28
CA GLY A 253 15.47 -11.77 -4.17
C GLY A 253 15.12 -10.57 -3.29
N LEU A 254 13.94 -9.97 -3.53
CA LEU A 254 13.39 -8.85 -2.78
C LEU A 254 13.19 -9.19 -1.30
N PHE A 255 12.61 -10.35 -0.98
CA PHE A 255 12.42 -10.77 0.40
C PHE A 255 13.74 -10.89 1.15
N HIS A 256 14.70 -11.63 0.59
CA HIS A 256 16.00 -11.81 1.24
C HIS A 256 16.75 -10.49 1.37
N ARG A 257 16.69 -9.63 0.36
CA ARG A 257 17.32 -8.31 0.41
C ARG A 257 16.66 -7.41 1.46
N GLY A 258 15.34 -7.36 1.52
CA GLY A 258 14.58 -6.56 2.49
C GLY A 258 14.85 -6.98 3.93
N ILE A 259 14.77 -8.28 4.21
CA ILE A 259 15.11 -8.84 5.51
C ILE A 259 16.55 -8.53 5.89
N LYS A 260 17.51 -8.73 4.99
CA LYS A 260 18.93 -8.41 5.23
C LYS A 260 19.15 -6.92 5.46
N ALA A 261 18.44 -6.05 4.75
CA ALA A 261 18.62 -4.60 4.81
C ALA A 261 18.00 -3.97 6.06
N GLY A 262 16.92 -4.54 6.60
CA GLY A 262 16.18 -3.89 7.70
C GLY A 262 16.09 -4.68 9.00
N TRP A 263 16.10 -6.02 8.98
CA TRP A 263 15.76 -6.79 10.19
C TRP A 263 16.94 -6.86 11.15
N ALA A 264 16.73 -6.39 12.38
CA ALA A 264 17.72 -6.44 13.46
C ALA A 264 19.07 -5.77 13.17
N ARG A 265 19.10 -4.82 12.23
CA ARG A 265 20.34 -4.18 11.72
C ARG A 265 21.02 -3.24 12.72
N ASP A 266 20.29 -2.80 13.73
CA ASP A 266 20.78 -1.86 14.75
C ASP A 266 20.92 -2.51 16.15
N GLY A 267 20.79 -3.83 16.22
CA GLY A 267 20.95 -4.66 17.43
C GLY A 267 19.65 -5.12 18.10
N ALA A 268 18.48 -4.60 17.70
CA ALA A 268 17.17 -5.00 18.24
C ALA A 268 16.24 -5.52 17.14
N PRO A 269 15.35 -6.51 17.38
CA PRO A 269 14.50 -7.09 16.34
C PRO A 269 13.53 -6.09 15.71
N GLY A 270 12.91 -6.49 14.60
CA GLY A 270 12.01 -5.66 13.78
C GLY A 270 12.70 -5.08 12.54
N LEU A 271 11.93 -4.87 11.47
CA LEU A 271 12.36 -4.07 10.31
C LEU A 271 12.34 -2.59 10.68
N LEU A 272 13.49 -1.94 10.53
CA LEU A 272 13.60 -0.49 10.57
C LEU A 272 12.98 0.18 9.32
N TYR A 273 12.79 1.49 9.37
CA TYR A 273 12.10 2.25 8.33
C TYR A 273 12.97 2.45 7.08
N THR A 274 14.16 3.02 7.21
CA THR A 274 15.02 3.31 6.04
C THR A 274 16.50 3.01 6.21
N VAL A 275 17.14 2.72 5.08
CA VAL A 275 18.60 2.60 4.92
C VAL A 275 19.10 3.55 3.83
N ASP A 276 20.37 3.94 3.90
CA ASP A 276 21.02 4.71 2.84
C ASP A 276 21.49 3.82 1.66
N TRP A 277 22.14 4.43 0.68
CA TRP A 277 22.69 3.75 -0.51
C TRP A 277 23.84 2.78 -0.23
N SER A 278 24.44 2.85 0.95
CA SER A 278 25.44 1.87 1.43
C SER A 278 24.79 0.71 2.21
N GLY A 279 23.50 0.81 2.50
CA GLY A 279 22.74 -0.17 3.28
C GLY A 279 22.81 0.07 4.78
N GLU A 280 23.28 1.24 5.21
CA GLU A 280 23.36 1.61 6.62
C GLU A 280 22.04 2.20 7.11
N PRO A 281 21.57 1.85 8.32
CA PRO A 281 20.36 2.41 8.92
C PRO A 281 20.36 3.94 8.96
N VAL A 282 19.25 4.56 8.54
CA VAL A 282 19.01 6.01 8.66
C VAL A 282 17.90 6.28 9.66
N VAL A 283 16.67 5.83 9.36
CA VAL A 283 15.54 5.92 10.29
C VAL A 283 15.32 4.57 10.94
N HIS A 284 15.70 4.50 12.22
CA HIS A 284 15.65 3.29 13.04
C HIS A 284 14.24 2.90 13.50
N ASN A 285 13.26 3.77 13.36
CA ASN A 285 11.89 3.51 13.77
C ASN A 285 11.34 2.25 13.07
N ARG A 286 10.43 1.54 13.73
CA ARG A 286 9.81 0.31 13.22
C ARG A 286 8.31 0.54 13.05
N PRO A 287 7.88 1.01 11.87
CA PRO A 287 6.46 1.09 11.54
C PRO A 287 5.82 -0.29 11.53
N HIS A 288 4.55 -0.35 11.90
CA HIS A 288 3.79 -1.59 11.96
C HIS A 288 3.63 -2.27 10.58
N TRP A 289 3.58 -1.46 9.53
CA TRP A 289 3.25 -1.89 8.18
C TRP A 289 4.44 -2.64 7.58
N CYS A 290 5.68 -2.21 7.85
CA CYS A 290 6.87 -2.95 7.44
C CYS A 290 6.83 -4.40 7.93
N GLN A 291 6.35 -4.61 9.15
CA GLN A 291 6.28 -5.95 9.75
C GLN A 291 5.10 -6.74 9.18
N ALA A 292 3.96 -6.07 8.99
CA ALA A 292 2.78 -6.66 8.35
C ALA A 292 3.12 -7.16 6.93
N GLU A 293 3.87 -6.40 6.14
CA GLU A 293 4.26 -6.82 4.79
C GLU A 293 5.35 -7.88 4.77
N ALA A 294 6.30 -7.83 5.71
CA ALA A 294 7.27 -8.92 5.88
C ALA A 294 6.57 -10.24 6.23
N LEU A 295 5.56 -10.18 7.10
CA LEU A 295 4.75 -11.33 7.48
C LEU A 295 3.98 -11.88 6.27
N THR A 296 3.34 -10.99 5.51
CA THR A 296 2.61 -11.35 4.28
C THR A 296 3.53 -11.98 3.24
N ALA A 297 4.73 -11.44 3.05
CA ALA A 297 5.74 -11.98 2.13
C ALA A 297 6.26 -13.36 2.55
N ALA A 298 6.57 -13.55 3.83
CA ALA A 298 6.95 -14.86 4.34
C ALA A 298 5.84 -15.90 4.13
N ALA A 299 4.59 -15.55 4.43
CA ALA A 299 3.45 -16.45 4.20
C ALA A 299 3.23 -16.75 2.70
N ALA A 300 3.38 -15.75 1.83
CA ALA A 300 3.22 -15.92 0.39
C ALA A 300 4.32 -16.81 -0.22
N LEU A 301 5.58 -16.59 0.17
CA LEU A 301 6.71 -17.41 -0.25
C LEU A 301 6.61 -18.85 0.28
N LEU A 302 6.19 -19.04 1.53
CA LEU A 302 5.94 -20.37 2.09
C LEU A 302 4.89 -21.11 1.25
N LYS A 303 3.76 -20.46 0.94
CA LYS A 303 2.68 -21.03 0.13
C LYS A 303 3.14 -21.37 -1.29
N ARG A 304 3.95 -20.51 -1.91
CA ARG A 304 4.41 -20.67 -3.28
C ARG A 304 5.52 -21.70 -3.45
N THR A 305 6.37 -21.88 -2.44
CA THR A 305 7.62 -22.66 -2.56
C THR A 305 7.70 -23.88 -1.66
N GLY A 306 6.98 -23.90 -0.54
CA GLY A 306 7.09 -24.94 0.49
C GLY A 306 8.40 -24.94 1.29
N HIS A 307 9.28 -23.94 1.12
CA HIS A 307 10.54 -23.88 1.86
C HIS A 307 10.33 -23.46 3.32
N ALA A 308 10.78 -24.31 4.24
CA ALA A 308 10.63 -24.10 5.69
C ALA A 308 11.31 -22.85 6.25
N GLU A 309 12.18 -22.18 5.48
CA GLU A 309 12.77 -20.90 5.91
C GLU A 309 11.74 -19.78 6.02
N TYR A 310 10.77 -19.76 5.11
CA TYR A 310 9.74 -18.74 5.12
C TYR A 310 8.75 -18.95 6.26
N GLU A 311 8.52 -20.20 6.67
CA GLU A 311 7.79 -20.50 7.91
C GLU A 311 8.53 -19.97 9.15
N ARG A 312 9.85 -20.16 9.23
CA ARG A 312 10.65 -19.61 10.34
C ARG A 312 10.59 -18.09 10.39
N TRP A 313 10.67 -17.42 9.24
CA TRP A 313 10.51 -15.97 9.17
C TRP A 313 9.11 -15.53 9.58
N TYR A 314 8.07 -16.22 9.09
CA TYR A 314 6.68 -15.96 9.48
C TYR A 314 6.49 -16.02 11.00
N GLN A 315 6.99 -17.07 11.65
CA GLN A 315 6.95 -17.23 13.12
C GLN A 315 7.74 -16.12 13.83
N THR A 316 8.98 -15.86 13.37
CA THR A 316 9.85 -14.82 13.95
C THR A 316 9.20 -13.43 13.91
N ILE A 317 8.55 -13.08 12.80
CA ILE A 317 7.89 -11.78 12.63
C ILE A 317 6.61 -11.71 13.48
N TRP A 318 5.83 -12.79 13.56
CA TRP A 318 4.67 -12.86 14.44
C TRP A 318 5.03 -12.71 15.91
N ASP A 319 6.08 -13.40 16.37
CA ASP A 319 6.56 -13.30 17.75
C ASP A 319 6.93 -11.85 18.09
N TYR A 320 7.58 -11.14 17.16
CA TYR A 320 7.90 -9.73 17.31
C TYR A 320 6.64 -8.85 17.38
N ILE A 321 5.69 -9.04 16.45
CA ILE A 321 4.42 -8.30 16.41
C ILE A 321 3.65 -8.49 17.71
N ASP A 322 3.50 -9.74 18.16
CA ASP A 322 2.77 -10.09 19.37
C ASP A 322 3.41 -9.48 20.62
N LEU A 323 4.75 -9.54 20.71
CA LEU A 323 5.50 -9.04 21.86
C LEU A 323 5.54 -7.51 21.93
N HIS A 324 5.72 -6.84 20.79
CA HIS A 324 6.06 -5.40 20.76
C HIS A 324 4.99 -4.50 20.18
N MET A 325 4.14 -4.98 19.25
CA MET A 325 3.23 -4.11 18.50
C MET A 325 1.77 -4.24 18.92
N ILE A 326 1.29 -5.42 19.31
CA ILE A 326 -0.11 -5.59 19.72
C ILE A 326 -0.36 -4.85 21.05
N ASP A 327 -1.15 -3.78 20.97
CA ASP A 327 -1.57 -3.04 22.16
C ASP A 327 -2.77 -3.75 22.80
N ARG A 328 -2.50 -4.59 23.80
CA ARG A 328 -3.54 -5.32 24.55
C ARG A 328 -4.34 -4.44 25.52
N ARG A 329 -3.92 -3.18 25.73
CA ARG A 329 -4.61 -2.25 26.63
C ARG A 329 -5.64 -1.42 25.86
N GLN A 330 -5.24 -0.81 24.76
CA GLN A 330 -6.10 0.08 23.96
C GLN A 330 -6.63 -0.58 22.68
N GLY A 331 -6.19 -1.79 22.35
CA GLY A 331 -6.53 -2.47 21.10
C GLY A 331 -5.73 -1.99 19.90
N GLY A 332 -5.81 -2.76 18.82
CA GLY A 332 -5.07 -2.54 17.60
C GLY A 332 -3.56 -2.83 17.75
N TRP A 333 -2.80 -2.40 16.75
CA TRP A 333 -1.34 -2.40 16.81
C TRP A 333 -0.86 -0.97 17.06
N LEU A 334 0.24 -0.82 17.81
CA LEU A 334 1.01 0.42 17.85
C LEU A 334 1.50 0.73 16.43
N GLN A 335 1.35 1.97 15.99
CA GLN A 335 1.69 2.38 14.63
C GLN A 335 3.19 2.36 14.38
N GLU A 336 3.98 2.71 15.40
CA GLU A 336 5.43 2.84 15.30
C GLU A 336 6.11 2.55 16.64
N LEU A 337 7.28 1.93 16.58
CA LEU A 337 8.21 1.81 17.70
C LEU A 337 9.55 2.51 17.42
N ASP A 338 10.24 2.94 18.47
CA ASP A 338 11.58 3.50 18.40
C ASP A 338 12.66 2.41 18.23
N ARG A 339 13.94 2.82 18.24
CA ARG A 339 15.10 1.91 18.13
C ARG A 339 15.13 0.80 19.18
N ASN A 340 14.53 1.02 20.35
CA ASN A 340 14.54 0.10 21.48
C ASN A 340 13.21 -0.66 21.64
N ASN A 341 12.33 -0.61 20.64
CA ASN A 341 11.00 -1.20 20.65
C ASN A 341 10.04 -0.59 21.70
N HIS A 342 10.17 0.70 22.01
CA HIS A 342 9.17 1.46 22.77
C HIS A 342 8.23 2.24 21.84
N PRO A 343 6.97 2.50 22.23
CA PRO A 343 6.05 3.31 21.42
C PRO A 343 6.66 4.65 20.99
N SER A 344 6.47 4.99 19.71
CA SER A 344 7.00 6.20 19.08
C SER A 344 5.96 6.85 18.17
N GLY A 345 6.25 8.07 17.71
CA GLY A 345 5.45 8.81 16.74
C GLY A 345 6.30 9.79 15.94
N VAL A 346 7.50 9.37 15.52
CA VAL A 346 8.45 10.21 14.77
C VAL A 346 8.09 10.28 13.30
N VAL A 347 7.75 9.14 12.69
CA VAL A 347 7.25 9.07 11.30
C VAL A 347 5.72 9.07 11.33
N TYR A 348 5.12 8.19 12.14
CA TYR A 348 3.67 8.02 12.20
C TYR A 348 3.11 8.20 13.62
N GLU A 349 2.27 9.21 13.80
CA GLU A 349 1.56 9.46 15.06
C GLU A 349 0.24 8.68 15.15
N GLY A 350 -0.15 8.30 16.38
CA GLY A 350 -1.46 7.71 16.66
C GLY A 350 -1.60 6.27 16.17
N LYS A 351 -2.84 5.85 15.86
CA LYS A 351 -3.18 4.51 15.34
C LYS A 351 -4.25 4.62 14.25
N ALA A 352 -3.94 5.42 13.24
CA ALA A 352 -4.91 5.78 12.23
C ALA A 352 -5.15 4.68 11.19
N ASP A 353 -4.19 3.78 10.98
CA ASP A 353 -4.26 2.74 9.94
C ASP A 353 -4.61 1.36 10.52
N LEU A 354 -5.55 0.68 9.86
CA LEU A 354 -5.91 -0.71 10.15
C LEU A 354 -5.59 -1.64 8.97
N TYR A 355 -5.33 -1.05 7.79
CA TYR A 355 -5.26 -1.74 6.50
C TYR A 355 -4.19 -2.82 6.49
N HIS A 356 -2.93 -2.47 6.76
CA HIS A 356 -1.83 -3.43 6.69
C HIS A 356 -1.93 -4.50 7.78
N ALA A 357 -2.13 -4.07 9.03
CA ALA A 357 -2.19 -4.96 10.18
C ALA A 357 -3.31 -5.99 10.04
N TRP A 358 -4.52 -5.57 9.63
CA TRP A 358 -5.64 -6.47 9.47
C TRP A 358 -5.46 -7.43 8.29
N GLN A 359 -5.03 -6.93 7.12
CA GLN A 359 -4.77 -7.78 5.97
C GLN A 359 -3.70 -8.84 6.27
N ALA A 360 -2.66 -8.50 7.02
CA ALA A 360 -1.60 -9.43 7.40
C ALA A 360 -2.10 -10.59 8.29
N THR A 361 -3.19 -10.39 9.04
CA THR A 361 -3.82 -11.46 9.84
C THR A 361 -4.66 -12.44 9.01
N LEU A 362 -5.13 -12.01 7.83
CA LEU A 362 -6.04 -12.79 6.98
C LEU A 362 -5.34 -13.38 5.76
N THR A 363 -4.43 -12.64 5.13
CA THR A 363 -3.74 -13.05 3.89
C THR A 363 -3.06 -14.42 3.97
N PRO A 364 -2.44 -14.83 5.09
CA PRO A 364 -1.88 -16.18 5.21
C PRO A 364 -2.90 -17.29 4.96
N LEU A 365 -4.18 -17.05 5.29
CA LEU A 365 -5.30 -18.00 5.14
C LEU A 365 -5.90 -18.04 3.73
N LEU A 366 -5.56 -17.07 2.87
CA LEU A 366 -6.16 -16.90 1.54
C LEU A 366 -5.25 -17.46 0.43
N PRO A 367 -5.78 -17.87 -0.74
CA PRO A 367 -4.93 -18.10 -1.91
C PRO A 367 -4.23 -16.80 -2.36
N LEU A 368 -3.17 -16.91 -3.18
CA LEU A 368 -2.45 -15.73 -3.69
C LEU A 368 -3.21 -14.98 -4.79
N ALA A 369 -4.17 -15.64 -5.43
CA ALA A 369 -5.12 -15.04 -6.36
C ALA A 369 -6.48 -15.73 -6.19
N PRO A 370 -7.62 -15.02 -6.35
CA PRO A 370 -7.74 -13.60 -6.71
C PRO A 370 -7.31 -12.63 -5.60
N SER A 371 -7.45 -11.33 -5.85
CA SER A 371 -7.23 -10.22 -4.93
C SER A 371 -7.94 -10.41 -3.59
N PHE A 372 -7.41 -9.76 -2.54
CA PHE A 372 -7.79 -9.97 -1.14
C PHE A 372 -9.31 -9.93 -0.89
N ALA A 373 -9.98 -8.86 -1.33
CA ALA A 373 -11.43 -8.71 -1.14
C ALA A 373 -12.23 -9.78 -1.90
N THR A 374 -11.81 -10.12 -3.12
CA THR A 374 -12.43 -11.15 -3.97
C THR A 374 -12.24 -12.55 -3.38
N ALA A 375 -11.04 -12.86 -2.88
CA ALA A 375 -10.74 -14.15 -2.27
C ALA A 375 -11.57 -14.38 -1.00
N ILE A 376 -11.76 -13.35 -0.17
CA ILE A 376 -12.63 -13.41 1.00
C ILE A 376 -14.09 -13.64 0.59
N ALA A 377 -14.58 -12.90 -0.40
CA ALA A 377 -15.96 -13.04 -0.88
C ALA A 377 -16.28 -14.43 -1.45
N ILE A 378 -15.28 -15.15 -1.97
CA ILE A 378 -15.43 -16.51 -2.47
C ILE A 378 -15.41 -17.55 -1.33
N LEU A 379 -14.61 -17.35 -0.29
CA LEU A 379 -14.52 -18.29 0.83
C LEU A 379 -15.74 -18.29 1.75
N ASP A 380 -16.45 -17.16 1.83
CA ASP A 380 -17.63 -16.99 2.67
C ASP A 380 -18.95 -17.29 1.92
N GLN A 381 -18.87 -17.73 0.65
CA GLN A 381 -19.98 -18.30 -0.15
C GLN A 381 -19.93 -19.83 -0.09
#